data_AF-A0A1H3E038-F1
#
_entry.id   AF-A0A1H3E038-F1
#
_cell.length_a   1.000
_cell.length_b   1.000
_cell.length_c   1.000
_cell.angle_alpha   90.00
_cell.angle_beta   90.00
_cell.angle_gamma   90.00
#
_symmetry.space_group_name_H-M   'P 1'
#
loop_
_entity.id
_entity.type
_entity.pdbx_description
1 polymer ?
#
loop_
_entity_poly.entity_id
_entity_poly.type
_entity_poly.pdbx_seq_one_letter_code
_entity_poly.pdbx_strand_id
1 'polypeptide(L)'
;MGMRHILSYTRGMSAIHTTRIERLKRLERLLPRGAASAPSCPDGARLLGILGDAYGAQNDKARRRALQRDLDELVKDGRIEAVNPGGKPLRYRRLADDLDDDPLVWQYTLQQIRDLIAEYVPLRQLDRFWQRVLTEVEGPVLDRTRLRIV
;
A
#
# COMPACT_ATOMS: atom_id res chain seq x y z
N MET A 1 -18.28 -46.48 11.11
CA MET A 1 -16.85 -46.22 10.80
C MET A 1 -16.80 -45.73 9.35
N GLY A 2 -16.20 -44.61 8.95
CA GLY A 2 -15.59 -43.48 9.61
C GLY A 2 -15.38 -42.42 8.52
N MET A 3 -15.78 -41.18 8.76
CA MET A 3 -15.51 -40.05 7.85
C MET A 3 -15.44 -38.77 8.67
N ARG A 4 -14.27 -38.47 9.26
CA ARG A 4 -13.98 -37.14 9.83
C ARG A 4 -12.47 -36.92 9.90
N HIS A 5 -11.78 -36.61 8.80
CA HIS A 5 -10.41 -36.06 8.87
C HIS A 5 -9.97 -35.42 7.53
N ILE A 6 -10.61 -34.34 7.06
CA ILE A 6 -10.04 -33.51 5.95
C ILE A 6 -10.20 -31.98 6.18
N LEU A 7 -11.01 -31.51 7.14
CA LEU A 7 -11.33 -30.09 7.29
C LEU A 7 -10.36 -29.24 8.14
N SER A 8 -9.25 -29.81 8.64
CA SER A 8 -8.33 -29.10 9.55
C SER A 8 -7.08 -28.52 8.86
N TYR A 9 -6.78 -28.91 7.61
CA TYR A 9 -5.51 -28.53 6.96
C TYR A 9 -5.56 -27.13 6.30
N THR A 10 -6.70 -26.76 5.71
CA THR A 10 -6.86 -25.49 4.96
C THR A 10 -6.96 -24.26 5.87
N ARG A 11 -7.45 -24.42 7.11
CA ARG A 11 -7.71 -23.30 8.03
C ARG A 11 -6.42 -22.77 8.70
N GLY A 12 -5.42 -23.64 8.91
CA GLY A 12 -4.12 -23.26 9.48
C GLY A 12 -3.23 -22.49 8.51
N MET A 13 -3.15 -22.91 7.24
CA MET A 13 -2.41 -22.17 6.21
C MET A 13 -3.00 -20.78 5.98
N SER A 14 -4.34 -20.66 5.88
CA SER A 14 -5.01 -19.37 5.71
C SER A 14 -4.69 -18.38 6.85
N ALA A 15 -4.70 -18.82 8.12
CA ALA A 15 -4.39 -17.95 9.25
C ALA A 15 -2.91 -17.50 9.29
N ILE A 16 -1.97 -18.38 8.92
CA ILE A 16 -0.54 -18.04 8.85
C ILE A 16 -0.24 -17.08 7.69
N HIS A 17 -0.90 -17.26 6.54
CA HIS A 17 -0.77 -16.35 5.41
C HIS A 17 -1.42 -14.98 5.69
N THR A 18 -2.59 -14.93 6.33
CA THR A 18 -3.23 -13.68 6.72
C THR A 18 -2.36 -12.88 7.70
N THR A 19 -1.79 -13.54 8.71
CA THR A 19 -0.87 -12.88 9.66
C THR A 19 0.42 -12.40 9.00
N ARG A 20 0.94 -13.10 7.97
CA ARG A 20 2.08 -12.62 7.16
C ARG A 20 1.70 -11.37 6.36
N ILE A 21 0.58 -11.39 5.64
CA ILE A 21 0.13 -10.28 4.79
C ILE A 21 -0.12 -9.02 5.62
N GLU A 22 -0.78 -9.15 6.77
CA GLU A 22 -1.01 -8.03 7.69
C GLU A 22 0.30 -7.46 8.23
N ARG A 23 1.27 -8.34 8.56
CA ARG A 23 2.60 -7.93 9.01
C ARG A 23 3.37 -7.17 7.92
N LEU A 24 3.35 -7.63 6.68
CA LEU A 24 3.96 -6.94 5.54
C LEU A 24 3.34 -5.56 5.32
N LYS A 25 2.00 -5.48 5.28
CA LYS A 25 1.27 -4.21 5.17
C LYS A 25 1.63 -3.24 6.30
N ARG A 26 1.75 -3.74 7.53
CA ARG A 26 2.14 -2.93 8.69
C ARG A 26 3.58 -2.47 8.60
N LEU A 27 4.49 -3.34 8.14
CA LEU A 27 5.90 -3.02 7.94
C LEU A 27 6.05 -1.86 6.96
N GLU A 28 5.40 -1.94 5.81
CA GLU A 28 5.50 -0.89 4.82
C GLU A 28 4.90 0.44 5.28
N ARG A 29 3.81 0.42 6.06
CA ARG A 29 3.23 1.66 6.64
C ARG A 29 4.19 2.41 7.55
N LEU A 30 5.17 1.72 8.15
CA LEU A 30 6.19 2.35 9.01
C LEU A 30 7.33 3.00 8.22
N LEU A 31 7.45 2.69 6.94
CA LEU A 31 8.53 3.20 6.12
C LEU A 31 8.14 4.55 5.50
N PRO A 32 9.05 5.53 5.49
CA PRO A 32 8.81 6.81 4.84
C PRO A 32 8.65 6.63 3.34
N ARG A 33 7.80 7.45 2.71
CA ARG A 33 7.59 7.50 1.26
C ARG A 33 8.52 8.52 0.59
N GLY A 34 8.86 8.29 -0.68
CA GLY A 34 9.51 9.30 -1.53
C GLY A 34 10.96 9.61 -1.17
N ALA A 35 11.41 10.84 -1.41
CA ALA A 35 12.81 11.27 -1.30
C ALA A 35 13.34 11.45 0.14
N ALA A 36 12.88 10.65 1.10
CA ALA A 36 13.41 10.66 2.45
C ALA A 36 14.92 10.38 2.43
N SER A 37 15.70 11.20 3.15
CA SER A 37 17.14 11.03 3.23
C SER A 37 17.51 9.77 4.02
N ALA A 38 18.62 9.12 3.67
CA ALA A 38 19.07 7.90 4.34
C ALA A 38 19.02 7.95 5.88
N PRO A 39 19.51 8.99 6.59
CA PRO A 39 19.48 9.02 8.05
C PRO A 39 18.08 9.11 8.66
N SER A 40 17.09 9.62 7.92
CA SER A 40 15.69 9.68 8.37
C SER A 40 14.97 8.34 8.22
N CYS A 41 15.49 7.44 7.38
CA CYS A 41 14.90 6.13 7.11
C CYS A 41 15.21 5.14 8.25
N PRO A 42 14.22 4.35 8.70
CA PRO A 42 14.43 3.37 9.76
C PRO A 42 15.31 2.22 9.28
N ASP A 43 16.11 1.69 10.20
CA ASP A 43 16.85 0.44 10.02
C ASP A 43 16.07 -0.78 10.54
N GLY A 44 16.57 -1.98 10.24
CA GLY A 44 15.94 -3.23 10.69
C GLY A 44 15.85 -3.38 12.20
N ALA A 45 16.77 -2.80 12.98
CA ALA A 45 16.71 -2.87 14.44
C ALA A 45 15.56 -2.02 14.99
N ARG A 46 15.39 -0.81 14.46
CA ARG A 46 14.29 0.09 14.80
C ARG A 46 12.94 -0.50 14.39
N LEU A 47 12.86 -1.08 13.19
CA LEU A 47 11.64 -1.76 12.72
C LEU A 47 11.28 -2.94 13.62
N LEU A 48 12.27 -3.73 14.06
CA LEU A 48 12.03 -4.84 14.97
C LEU A 48 11.57 -4.37 16.36
N GLY A 49 12.09 -3.25 16.86
CA GLY A 49 11.62 -2.66 18.11
C GLY A 49 10.13 -2.29 18.08
N ILE A 50 9.63 -1.84 16.92
CA ILE A 50 8.23 -1.43 16.74
C ILE A 50 7.31 -2.63 16.43
N LEU A 51 7.81 -3.60 15.65
CA LEU A 51 7.04 -4.75 15.17
C LEU A 51 7.31 -6.04 15.94
N GLY A 52 8.06 -6.00 17.05
CA GLY A 52 8.58 -7.17 17.74
C GLY A 52 7.50 -8.21 18.08
N ASP A 53 6.31 -7.73 18.45
CA ASP A 53 5.16 -8.56 18.81
C ASP A 53 4.56 -9.29 17.59
N ALA A 54 4.65 -8.70 16.40
CA ALA A 54 4.15 -9.29 15.14
C ALA A 54 5.00 -10.48 14.66
N TYR A 55 6.20 -10.65 15.21
CA TYR A 55 7.11 -11.76 14.90
C TYR A 55 7.06 -12.89 15.95
N GLY A 56 6.14 -12.80 16.92
CA GLY A 56 5.90 -13.82 17.95
C GLY A 56 6.95 -13.87 19.06
N ALA A 57 6.72 -14.70 20.08
CA ALA A 57 7.57 -14.80 21.28
C ALA A 57 8.89 -15.59 21.08
N GLN A 58 9.35 -15.73 19.84
CA GLN A 58 10.59 -16.44 19.53
C GLN A 58 11.82 -15.62 19.95
N ASN A 59 12.97 -16.27 20.13
CA ASN A 59 14.26 -15.62 20.41
C ASN A 59 14.54 -14.49 19.39
N ASP A 60 15.11 -13.36 19.83
CA ASP A 60 15.52 -12.20 19.04
C ASP A 60 16.17 -12.55 17.70
N LYS A 61 17.04 -13.56 17.67
CA LYS A 61 17.70 -14.01 16.43
C LYS A 61 16.71 -14.53 15.39
N ALA A 62 15.69 -15.26 15.82
CA ALA A 62 14.62 -15.75 14.96
C ALA A 62 13.73 -14.59 14.47
N ARG A 63 13.40 -13.64 15.35
CA ARG A 63 12.63 -12.45 14.98
C ARG A 63 13.35 -11.58 13.96
N ARG A 64 14.66 -11.32 14.15
CA ARG A 64 15.50 -10.60 13.18
C ARG A 64 15.53 -11.29 11.82
N ARG A 65 15.69 -12.61 11.78
CA ARG A 65 15.66 -13.38 10.52
C ARG A 65 14.30 -13.33 9.83
N ALA A 66 13.21 -13.36 10.60
CA ALA A 66 11.87 -13.27 10.05
C ALA A 66 11.59 -11.87 9.47
N LEU A 67 12.00 -10.82 10.19
CA LEU A 67 11.94 -9.45 9.69
C LEU A 67 12.77 -9.27 8.43
N GLN A 68 14.00 -9.78 8.41
CA GLN A 68 14.86 -9.67 7.23
C GLN A 68 14.25 -10.36 6.01
N ARG A 69 13.67 -11.56 6.18
CA ARG A 69 12.96 -12.25 5.09
C ARG A 69 11.79 -11.44 4.54
N ASP A 70 11.04 -10.78 5.42
CA ASP A 70 9.90 -9.94 5.03
C ASP A 70 10.37 -8.65 4.32
N LEU A 71 11.48 -8.06 4.77
CA LEU A 71 12.12 -6.91 4.09
C LEU A 71 12.64 -7.31 2.70
N ASP A 72 13.31 -8.47 2.59
CA ASP A 72 13.85 -8.97 1.33
C ASP A 72 12.71 -9.26 0.33
N GLU A 73 11.57 -9.79 0.79
CA GLU A 73 10.37 -9.98 -0.04
C GLU A 73 9.83 -8.64 -0.53
N LEU A 74 9.68 -7.64 0.34
CA LEU A 74 9.16 -6.33 -0.08
C LEU A 74 10.11 -5.58 -1.03
N VAL A 75 11.42 -5.77 -0.88
CA VAL A 75 12.42 -5.26 -1.84
C VAL A 75 12.29 -5.98 -3.17
N LYS A 76 12.18 -7.31 -3.15
CA LYS A 76 12.00 -8.13 -4.35
C LYS A 76 10.72 -7.77 -5.11
N ASP A 77 9.65 -7.49 -4.38
CA ASP A 77 8.36 -7.09 -4.95
C ASP A 77 8.34 -5.62 -5.42
N GLY A 78 9.45 -4.88 -5.27
CA GLY A 78 9.54 -3.48 -5.70
C GLY A 78 8.69 -2.51 -4.87
N ARG A 79 8.28 -2.90 -3.66
CA ARG A 79 7.39 -2.10 -2.79
C ARG A 79 8.19 -1.18 -1.88
N ILE A 80 9.44 -1.55 -1.60
CA ILE A 80 10.39 -0.80 -0.78
C ILE A 80 11.78 -0.90 -1.39
N GLU A 81 12.68 0.00 -1.02
CA GLU A 81 14.08 -0.06 -1.42
C GLU A 81 15.03 0.25 -0.25
N ALA A 82 16.27 -0.22 -0.38
CA ALA A 82 17.33 0.16 0.53
C ALA A 82 17.95 1.50 0.09
N VAL A 83 17.87 2.52 0.95
CA VAL A 83 18.36 3.88 0.64
C VAL A 83 19.87 4.05 0.76
N ASN A 84 20.55 3.04 1.33
CA ASN A 84 21.99 3.00 1.53
C ASN A 84 22.54 1.61 1.16
N PRO A 85 22.56 1.25 -0.13
CA PRO A 85 23.11 -0.04 -0.56
C PRO A 85 24.56 -0.19 -0.09
N GLY A 86 24.88 -1.32 0.55
CA GLY A 86 26.19 -1.59 1.16
C GLY A 86 26.44 -0.93 2.53
N GLY A 87 25.54 -0.05 2.98
CA GLY A 87 25.59 0.56 4.29
C GLY A 87 25.21 -0.41 5.41
N LYS A 88 25.89 -0.32 6.55
CA LYS A 88 25.50 -1.02 7.78
C LYS A 88 25.15 0.01 8.86
N PRO A 89 23.93 -0.01 9.43
CA PRO A 89 22.81 -0.88 9.07
C PRO A 89 22.12 -0.45 7.77
N LEU A 90 21.49 -1.41 7.08
CA LEU A 90 20.61 -1.11 5.94
C LEU A 90 19.38 -0.34 6.43
N ARG A 91 18.95 0.62 5.63
CA ARG A 91 17.82 1.49 5.89
C ARG A 91 16.87 1.41 4.71
N TYR A 92 15.58 1.48 5.02
CA TYR A 92 14.55 1.18 4.05
C TYR A 92 13.58 2.36 3.90
N ARG A 93 13.12 2.58 2.67
CA ARG A 93 12.01 3.48 2.37
C ARG A 93 11.03 2.80 1.44
N ARG A 94 9.80 3.31 1.39
CA ARG A 94 8.83 2.93 0.37
C ARG A 94 9.23 3.53 -0.96
N LEU A 95 9.22 2.70 -1.99
CA LEU A 95 9.05 3.18 -3.35
C LEU A 95 7.63 3.79 -3.40
N ALA A 96 7.47 4.95 -4.03
CA ALA A 96 6.13 5.48 -4.27
C ALA A 96 5.33 4.39 -5.02
N ASP A 97 4.02 4.30 -4.78
CA ASP A 97 3.17 3.40 -5.56
C ASP A 97 3.15 3.93 -7.02
N ASP A 98 4.21 3.68 -7.79
CA ASP A 98 4.25 3.92 -9.24
C ASP A 98 3.50 2.78 -9.98
N LEU A 99 2.60 2.09 -9.27
CA LEU A 99 1.58 1.22 -9.88
C LEU A 99 0.42 2.03 -10.46
N ASP A 100 0.38 3.35 -10.24
CA ASP A 100 -0.64 4.27 -10.80
C ASP A 100 -0.12 5.15 -11.95
N ASP A 101 1.17 5.06 -12.33
CA ASP A 101 1.80 5.92 -13.33
C ASP A 101 2.17 5.17 -14.63
N ASP A 102 1.31 4.28 -15.12
CA ASP A 102 1.20 4.10 -16.56
C ASP A 102 -0.04 4.86 -17.05
N PRO A 103 0.14 6.09 -17.58
CA PRO A 103 -0.96 6.91 -18.09
C PRO A 103 -1.85 6.15 -19.08
N LEU A 104 -1.30 5.16 -19.81
CA LEU A 104 -2.06 4.34 -20.76
C LEU A 104 -2.95 3.33 -20.05
N VAL A 105 -2.47 2.69 -18.98
CA VAL A 105 -3.26 1.73 -18.19
C VAL A 105 -4.37 2.46 -17.43
N TRP A 106 -4.08 3.64 -16.90
CA TRP A 106 -5.07 4.49 -16.25
C TRP A 106 -6.14 4.98 -17.22
N GLN A 107 -5.74 5.50 -18.39
CA GLN A 107 -6.68 5.91 -19.44
C GLN A 107 -7.53 4.75 -19.95
N TYR A 108 -6.93 3.57 -20.14
CA TYR A 108 -7.66 2.37 -20.53
C TYR A 108 -8.69 1.96 -19.48
N THR A 109 -8.31 1.97 -18.20
CA THR A 109 -9.22 1.61 -17.10
C THR A 109 -10.37 2.59 -16.98
N LEU A 110 -10.10 3.90 -17.09
CA LEU A 110 -11.14 4.94 -17.11
C LEU A 110 -12.07 4.81 -18.31
N GLN A 111 -11.51 4.49 -19.48
CA GLN A 111 -12.29 4.27 -20.70
C GLN A 111 -13.22 3.06 -20.55
N GLN A 112 -12.73 1.94 -19.99
CA GLN A 112 -13.56 0.75 -19.76
C GLN A 112 -14.70 1.01 -18.76
N ILE A 113 -14.43 1.76 -17.70
CA ILE A 113 -15.47 2.18 -16.74
C ILE A 113 -16.50 3.09 -17.43
N ARG A 114 -16.04 4.03 -18.28
CA ARG A 114 -16.93 4.91 -19.05
C ARG A 114 -17.84 4.12 -19.97
N ASP A 115 -17.28 3.17 -20.71
CA ASP A 115 -18.01 2.40 -21.72
C ASP A 115 -19.03 1.46 -21.05
N LEU A 116 -18.66 0.85 -19.91
CA LEU A 116 -19.59 0.08 -19.08
C LEU A 116 -20.73 0.96 -18.58
N ILE A 117 -20.46 2.15 -18.04
CA ILE A 117 -21.54 2.97 -17.49
C ILE A 117 -22.41 3.57 -18.61
N ALA A 118 -21.83 3.89 -19.78
CA ALA A 118 -22.58 4.36 -20.95
C ALA A 118 -23.56 3.31 -21.49
N GLU A 119 -23.32 2.02 -21.25
CA GLU A 119 -24.25 0.94 -21.58
C GLU A 119 -25.51 0.96 -20.69
N TYR A 120 -25.40 1.41 -19.43
CA TYR A 120 -26.50 1.38 -18.45
C TYR A 120 -27.13 2.76 -18.18
N VAL A 121 -26.53 3.86 -18.66
CA VAL A 121 -26.99 5.23 -18.38
C VAL A 121 -27.13 6.03 -19.68
N PRO A 122 -28.23 6.79 -19.90
CA PRO A 122 -28.37 7.65 -21.06
C PRO A 122 -27.20 8.65 -21.14
N LEU A 123 -26.41 8.57 -22.22
CA LEU A 123 -25.15 9.31 -22.48
C LEU A 123 -25.13 10.75 -21.93
N ARG A 124 -26.21 11.52 -22.12
CA ARG A 124 -26.30 12.93 -21.71
C ARG A 124 -26.31 13.19 -20.20
N GLN A 125 -26.69 12.20 -19.38
CA GLN A 125 -26.67 12.34 -17.92
C GLN A 125 -25.28 12.04 -17.36
N LEU A 126 -24.56 11.11 -18.00
CA LEU A 126 -23.23 10.73 -17.56
C LEU A 126 -22.20 11.82 -17.83
N ASP A 127 -22.24 12.45 -19.01
CA ASP A 127 -21.36 13.57 -19.33
C ASP A 127 -21.53 14.74 -18.35
N ARG A 128 -22.78 15.05 -17.97
CA ARG A 128 -23.10 16.10 -16.99
C ARG A 128 -22.63 15.74 -15.58
N PHE A 129 -22.79 14.47 -15.19
CA PHE A 129 -22.33 13.97 -13.90
C PHE A 129 -20.80 14.01 -13.82
N TRP A 130 -20.10 13.55 -14.86
CA TRP A 130 -18.63 13.58 -14.91
C TRP A 130 -18.07 14.99 -14.93
N GLN A 131 -18.67 15.91 -15.69
CA GLN A 131 -18.28 17.33 -15.62
C GLN A 131 -18.45 17.87 -14.20
N ARG A 132 -19.53 17.50 -13.50
CA ARG A 132 -19.74 17.96 -12.13
C ARG A 132 -18.73 17.38 -11.15
N VAL A 133 -18.45 16.07 -11.23
CA VAL A 133 -17.46 15.40 -10.37
C VAL A 133 -16.05 15.93 -10.60
N LEU A 134 -15.65 16.16 -11.86
CA LEU A 134 -14.35 16.74 -12.18
C LEU A 134 -14.22 18.21 -11.71
N THR A 135 -15.33 18.94 -11.65
CA THR A 135 -15.34 20.36 -11.21
C THR A 135 -15.45 20.50 -9.69
N GLU A 136 -16.04 19.53 -8.98
CA GLU A 136 -16.20 19.55 -7.51
C GLU A 136 -14.95 19.09 -6.73
N VAL A 137 -13.92 18.56 -7.39
CA VAL A 137 -12.65 18.13 -6.74
C VAL A 137 -11.64 19.28 -6.57
N GLU A 138 -11.84 20.41 -7.25
CA GLU A 138 -11.14 21.65 -6.91
C GLU A 138 -12.05 22.49 -6.00
N GLY A 139 -11.52 22.87 -4.83
CA GLY A 139 -12.26 23.54 -3.76
C GLY A 139 -12.93 24.87 -4.15
N PRO A 140 -13.55 25.57 -3.18
CA PRO A 140 -14.36 26.76 -3.47
C PRO A 140 -13.54 27.81 -4.22
N VAL A 141 -13.87 28.04 -5.49
CA VAL A 141 -13.35 29.16 -6.25
C VAL A 141 -13.92 30.43 -5.62
N LEU A 142 -13.07 31.16 -4.91
CA LEU A 142 -13.35 32.53 -4.48
C LEU A 142 -13.52 33.39 -5.73
N ASP A 143 -14.76 33.60 -6.14
CA ASP A 143 -15.08 34.60 -7.15
C ASP A 143 -15.00 36.02 -6.53
N ARG A 144 -14.82 37.03 -7.39
CA ARG A 144 -14.72 38.44 -6.99
C ARG A 144 -15.98 38.97 -6.29
N THR A 145 -17.04 38.18 -6.19
CA THR A 145 -18.29 38.54 -5.51
C THR A 145 -18.39 38.03 -4.06
N ARG A 146 -17.39 37.28 -3.56
CA ARG A 146 -17.45 36.67 -2.21
C ARG A 146 -16.29 37.01 -1.25
N LEU A 147 -15.61 38.14 -1.45
CA LEU A 147 -14.72 38.70 -0.42
C LEU A 147 -15.50 39.62 0.53
N ARG A 148 -15.78 39.14 1.75
CA ARG A 148 -16.15 39.98 2.89
C ARG A 148 -15.06 39.83 3.95
N ILE A 149 -14.21 40.86 4.06
CA ILE A 149 -13.29 41.00 5.20
C ILE A 149 -14.10 41.67 6.33
N VAL A 150 -14.09 41.07 7.51
CA VAL A 150 -14.60 41.66 8.76
C VAL A 150 -13.41 42.02 9.63
#